data_AF-A0A0D3BDZ5-F1
#
_entry.id   AF-A0A0D3BDZ5-F1
#
_cell.length_a   1.000
_cell.length_b   1.000
_cell.length_c   1.000
_cell.angle_alpha   90.00
_cell.angle_beta   90.00
_cell.angle_gamma   90.00
#
_symmetry.space_group_name_H-M   'P 1'
#
loop_
_entity.id
_entity.type
_entity.pdbx_description
1 polymer ?
#
loop_
_entity_poly.entity_id
_entity_poly.type
_entity_poly.pdbx_seq_one_letter_code
_entity_poly.pdbx_strand_id
1 'polypeptide(L)'
;MELGIWIVWLVRAAWIAAILLMVIGSIPSSKLRLYHELMLSFAGRGKILQPSSSQKWTVPQKYFAHFYVVGVVWTTLLFAMTWMYAFKMAPLTGGSHVEHWFKVLRAVFLLLLMEIHVLRRLIESFYVFKYSPCARMSILGYFTGLFFYAAAPLSLCIDIASEMLGWCQLIGGAFFLWGWLHQRRCHAILVLYMGLLIASGGIDVTIWLLFGFVVGNLTMAAGETHRWYLRKFENYPANRSAIFPYVY
;
A
#
# COMPACT_ATOMS: atom_id res chain seq x y z
N MET A 1 19.16 20.54 -3.76
CA MET A 1 17.88 20.92 -3.12
C MET A 1 16.71 20.80 -4.09
N GLU A 2 16.83 21.27 -5.33
CA GLU A 2 15.74 21.24 -6.32
C GLU A 2 15.27 19.83 -6.74
N LEU A 3 16.20 18.89 -6.98
CA LEU A 3 15.84 17.53 -7.42
C LEU A 3 14.96 16.79 -6.38
N GLY A 4 15.23 16.96 -5.09
CA GLY A 4 14.43 16.35 -4.02
C GLY A 4 13.00 16.89 -3.99
N ILE A 5 12.83 18.20 -4.17
CA ILE A 5 11.53 18.86 -4.23
C ILE A 5 10.71 18.33 -5.42
N TRP A 6 11.32 18.19 -6.60
CA TRP A 6 10.65 17.63 -7.77
C TRP A 6 10.17 16.19 -7.55
N ILE A 7 10.99 15.35 -6.90
CA ILE A 7 10.62 13.98 -6.58
C ILE A 7 9.42 13.94 -5.62
N VAL A 8 9.39 14.81 -4.59
CA VAL A 8 8.27 14.93 -3.65
C VAL A 8 6.97 15.25 -4.40
N TRP A 9 6.98 16.28 -5.25
CA TRP A 9 5.80 16.68 -6.02
C TRP A 9 5.33 15.61 -6.99
N LEU A 10 6.27 14.91 -7.65
CA LEU A 10 5.93 13.83 -8.56
C LEU A 10 5.23 12.68 -7.85
N VAL A 11 5.75 12.25 -6.68
CA VAL A 11 5.12 11.19 -5.89
C VAL A 11 3.75 11.62 -5.36
N ARG A 12 3.61 12.86 -4.86
CA ARG A 12 2.32 13.40 -4.41
C ARG A 12 1.31 13.47 -5.55
N ALA A 13 1.71 14.00 -6.70
CA ALA A 13 0.85 14.06 -7.88
C ALA A 13 0.39 12.66 -8.32
N ALA A 14 1.28 11.68 -8.29
CA ALA A 14 0.94 10.30 -8.63
C ALA A 14 -0.07 9.69 -7.64
N TRP A 15 0.09 9.90 -6.33
CA TRP A 15 -0.90 9.47 -5.34
C TRP A 15 -2.25 10.16 -5.50
N ILE A 16 -2.25 11.48 -5.71
CA ILE A 16 -3.48 12.26 -5.93
C ILE A 16 -4.22 11.73 -7.16
N ALA A 17 -3.52 11.52 -8.27
CA ALA A 17 -4.10 10.97 -9.49
C ALA A 17 -4.69 9.57 -9.25
N ALA A 18 -3.98 8.70 -8.53
CA ALA A 18 -4.46 7.35 -8.21
C ALA A 18 -5.72 7.38 -7.32
N ILE A 19 -5.74 8.21 -6.28
CA ILE A 19 -6.91 8.38 -5.40
C ILE A 19 -8.08 8.97 -6.19
N LEU A 20 -7.83 9.98 -7.03
CA LEU A 20 -8.88 10.62 -7.83
C LEU A 20 -9.54 9.62 -8.77
N LEU A 21 -8.77 8.77 -9.45
CA LEU A 21 -9.30 7.71 -10.30
C LEU A 21 -10.22 6.75 -9.51
N MET A 22 -9.87 6.42 -8.27
CA MET A 22 -10.67 5.55 -7.41
C MET A 22 -11.94 6.22 -6.89
N VAL A 23 -11.85 7.50 -6.50
CA VAL A 23 -13.00 8.29 -6.07
C VAL A 23 -14.00 8.43 -7.21
N ILE A 24 -13.55 8.80 -8.42
CA ILE A 24 -14.41 8.88 -9.61
C ILE A 24 -15.09 7.53 -9.88
N GLY A 25 -14.37 6.42 -9.68
CA GLY A 25 -14.89 5.07 -9.87
C GLY A 25 -15.88 4.60 -8.81
N SER A 26 -16.04 5.37 -7.73
CA SER A 26 -16.95 5.08 -6.63
C SER A 26 -18.24 5.92 -6.69
N ILE A 27 -18.35 6.90 -7.60
CA ILE A 27 -19.51 7.79 -7.71
C ILE A 27 -20.63 7.08 -8.50
N PRO A 28 -21.77 6.70 -7.88
CA PRO A 28 -22.85 6.00 -8.55
C PRO A 28 -23.61 6.96 -9.49
N SER A 29 -23.13 7.10 -10.73
CA SER A 29 -23.73 7.97 -11.75
C SER A 29 -23.89 7.22 -13.06
N SER A 30 -25.09 7.31 -13.65
CA SER A 30 -25.39 6.74 -14.96
C SER A 30 -24.50 7.29 -16.08
N LYS A 31 -24.05 8.55 -15.96
CA LYS A 31 -23.11 9.19 -16.89
C LYS A 31 -21.70 8.60 -16.83
N LEU A 32 -21.34 7.99 -15.71
CA LEU A 32 -20.05 7.36 -15.48
C LEU A 32 -20.07 5.85 -15.75
N ARG A 33 -21.16 5.28 -16.27
CA ARG A 33 -21.30 3.83 -16.47
C ARG A 33 -20.14 3.21 -17.25
N LEU A 34 -19.71 3.88 -18.32
CA LEU A 34 -18.58 3.45 -19.15
C LEU A 34 -17.25 3.49 -18.37
N TYR A 35 -17.07 4.49 -17.50
CA TYR A 35 -15.93 4.56 -16.58
C TYR A 35 -15.96 3.44 -15.53
N HIS A 36 -17.14 3.10 -14.99
CA HIS A 36 -17.30 2.01 -14.04
C HIS A 36 -17.01 0.64 -14.69
N GLU A 37 -17.48 0.42 -15.92
CA GLU A 37 -17.17 -0.80 -16.68
C GLU A 37 -15.69 -0.92 -16.99
N LEU A 38 -15.03 0.18 -17.38
CA LEU A 38 -13.58 0.23 -17.55
C LEU A 38 -12.84 -0.01 -16.24
N MET A 39 -13.21 0.68 -15.16
CA MET A 39 -12.64 0.47 -13.82
C MET A 39 -12.82 -0.97 -13.34
N LEU A 40 -13.97 -1.61 -13.54
CA LEU A 40 -14.18 -3.01 -13.18
C LEU A 40 -13.34 -3.95 -14.05
N SER A 41 -13.20 -3.64 -15.34
CA SER A 41 -12.32 -4.38 -16.24
C SER A 41 -10.84 -4.26 -15.81
N PHE A 42 -10.44 -3.10 -15.27
CA PHE A 42 -9.07 -2.85 -14.80
C PHE A 42 -8.80 -3.32 -13.37
N ALA A 43 -9.72 -3.11 -12.43
CA ALA A 43 -9.58 -3.49 -11.03
C ALA A 43 -10.02 -4.94 -10.77
N GLY A 44 -10.80 -5.53 -11.67
CA GLY A 44 -11.27 -6.91 -11.61
C GLY A 44 -10.11 -7.89 -11.68
N ARG A 45 -10.03 -8.78 -10.68
CA ARG A 45 -9.02 -9.84 -10.62
C ARG A 45 -9.65 -11.15 -10.19
N GLY A 46 -9.12 -12.25 -10.72
CA GLY A 46 -9.53 -13.60 -10.39
C GLY A 46 -11.03 -13.80 -10.58
N LYS A 47 -11.73 -14.07 -9.47
CA LYS A 47 -13.16 -14.41 -9.43
C LYS A 47 -14.10 -13.26 -9.82
N ILE A 48 -13.63 -12.01 -9.71
CA ILE A 48 -14.40 -10.79 -9.99
C ILE A 48 -14.35 -10.45 -11.49
N LEU A 49 -13.34 -10.96 -12.21
CA LEU A 49 -13.22 -10.74 -13.65
C LEU A 49 -14.25 -11.61 -14.38
N GLN A 50 -15.31 -10.99 -14.92
CA GLN A 50 -16.25 -11.70 -15.80
C GLN A 50 -15.53 -12.12 -17.09
N PRO A 51 -15.84 -13.29 -17.66
CA PRO A 51 -15.26 -13.76 -18.90
C PRO A 51 -15.85 -12.96 -20.09
N SER A 52 -15.39 -11.73 -20.30
CA SER A 52 -15.63 -11.00 -21.54
C SER A 52 -14.55 -11.35 -22.58
N SER A 53 -14.92 -11.30 -23.87
CA SER A 53 -14.19 -11.88 -25.01
C SER A 53 -12.75 -11.38 -25.24
N SER A 54 -12.26 -10.42 -24.47
CA SER A 54 -10.93 -9.85 -24.61
C SER A 54 -9.97 -10.34 -23.52
N GLN A 55 -9.55 -11.61 -23.62
CA GLN A 55 -8.45 -12.14 -22.80
C GLN A 55 -7.07 -11.51 -23.15
N LYS A 56 -7.02 -10.60 -24.13
CA LYS A 56 -5.77 -10.10 -24.75
C LYS A 56 -4.95 -9.17 -23.83
N TRP A 57 -5.58 -8.51 -22.85
CA TRP A 57 -4.93 -7.53 -21.95
C TRP A 57 -4.88 -7.97 -20.49
N THR A 58 -4.68 -9.26 -20.27
CA THR A 58 -4.64 -9.84 -18.92
C THR A 58 -3.35 -10.64 -18.68
N VAL A 59 -2.89 -10.63 -17.43
CA VAL A 59 -1.73 -11.41 -16.97
C VAL A 59 -2.17 -12.44 -15.93
N PRO A 60 -1.45 -13.57 -15.78
CA PRO A 60 -1.73 -14.55 -14.73
C PRO A 60 -1.73 -13.93 -13.34
N GLN A 61 -2.73 -14.27 -12.51
CA GLN A 61 -2.83 -13.72 -11.15
C GLN A 61 -1.64 -14.14 -10.27
N LYS A 62 -0.98 -15.27 -10.55
CA LYS A 62 0.26 -15.68 -9.86
C LYS A 62 1.38 -14.62 -9.93
N TYR A 63 1.35 -13.71 -10.92
CA TYR A 63 2.32 -12.61 -11.04
C TYR A 63 2.18 -11.55 -9.94
N PHE A 64 1.18 -11.65 -9.05
CA PHE A 64 1.15 -10.87 -7.80
C PHE A 64 2.44 -11.02 -6.99
N ALA A 65 3.11 -12.19 -7.07
CA ALA A 65 4.41 -12.40 -6.42
C ALA A 65 5.47 -11.39 -6.89
N HIS A 66 5.45 -10.98 -8.16
CA HIS A 66 6.43 -10.03 -8.71
C HIS A 66 6.38 -8.67 -8.00
N PHE A 67 5.20 -8.24 -7.55
CA PHE A 67 5.04 -6.98 -6.83
C PHE A 67 5.87 -6.98 -5.54
N TYR A 68 5.83 -8.10 -4.81
CA TYR A 68 6.57 -8.25 -3.57
C TYR A 68 8.06 -8.48 -3.81
N VAL A 69 8.45 -9.15 -4.90
CA VAL A 69 9.88 -9.27 -5.28
C VAL A 69 10.46 -7.88 -5.58
N VAL A 70 9.80 -7.11 -6.44
CA VAL A 70 10.22 -5.73 -6.75
C VAL A 70 10.21 -4.88 -5.49
N GLY A 71 9.17 -5.02 -4.67
CA GLY A 71 9.06 -4.36 -3.38
C GLY A 71 10.27 -4.64 -2.48
N VAL A 72 10.60 -5.90 -2.20
CA VAL A 72 11.76 -6.30 -1.36
C VAL A 72 13.07 -5.75 -1.91
N VAL A 73 13.32 -5.91 -3.22
CA VAL A 73 14.56 -5.40 -3.83
C VAL A 73 14.66 -3.89 -3.66
N TRP A 74 13.56 -3.16 -3.92
CA TRP A 74 13.53 -1.71 -3.85
C TRP A 74 13.63 -1.18 -2.42
N THR A 75 12.90 -1.76 -1.47
CA THR A 75 12.97 -1.40 -0.05
C THR A 75 14.35 -1.69 0.54
N THR A 76 14.96 -2.82 0.19
CA THR A 76 16.32 -3.17 0.64
C THR A 76 17.35 -2.17 0.10
N LEU A 77 17.26 -1.78 -1.17
CA LEU A 77 18.16 -0.78 -1.76
C LEU A 77 18.03 0.58 -1.06
N LEU A 78 16.80 1.06 -0.87
CA LEU A 78 16.54 2.32 -0.16
C LEU A 78 17.04 2.25 1.29
N PHE A 79 16.73 1.16 2.00
CA PHE A 79 17.18 0.94 3.37
C PHE A 79 18.70 0.96 3.47
N ALA A 80 19.41 0.25 2.60
CA ALA A 80 20.88 0.22 2.58
C ALA A 80 21.46 1.60 2.31
N MET A 81 20.92 2.35 1.33
CA MET A 81 21.39 3.71 1.02
C MET A 81 21.16 4.68 2.19
N THR A 82 19.98 4.66 2.80
CA THR A 82 19.65 5.52 3.94
C THR A 82 20.46 5.14 5.19
N TRP A 83 20.71 3.86 5.42
CA TRP A 83 21.54 3.37 6.52
C TRP A 83 23.01 3.77 6.36
N MET A 84 23.58 3.59 5.16
CA MET A 84 24.93 4.08 4.85
C MET A 84 25.04 5.60 5.03
N TYR A 85 24.00 6.34 4.64
CA TYR A 85 23.94 7.77 4.85
C TYR A 85 23.87 8.15 6.34
N ALA A 86 23.08 7.41 7.13
CA ALA A 86 22.99 7.58 8.59
C ALA A 86 24.35 7.41 9.27
N PHE A 87 25.12 6.39 8.88
CA PHE A 87 26.47 6.18 9.41
C PHE A 87 27.44 7.31 9.06
N LYS A 88 27.39 7.82 7.83
CA LYS A 88 28.21 8.98 7.42
C LYS A 88 27.83 10.26 8.18
N MET A 89 26.59 10.35 8.63
CA MET A 89 26.03 11.45 9.42
C MET A 89 26.09 11.20 10.93
N ALA A 90 26.78 10.15 11.40
CA ALA A 90 27.01 9.89 12.83
C ALA A 90 27.53 11.16 13.52
N PRO A 91 27.14 11.42 14.79
CA PRO A 91 27.01 12.77 15.32
C PRO A 91 28.33 13.54 15.28
N LEU A 92 28.49 14.36 14.23
CA LEU A 92 29.41 15.49 14.21
C LEU A 92 28.74 16.59 15.03
N THR A 93 29.43 17.05 16.07
CA THR A 93 28.91 17.93 17.14
C THR A 93 28.33 19.24 16.60
N GLY A 94 27.01 19.31 16.42
CA GLY A 94 26.27 20.52 16.04
C GLY A 94 24.74 20.32 16.08
N GLY A 95 23.99 21.28 16.62
CA GLY A 95 22.54 21.15 16.88
C GLY A 95 21.68 20.84 15.65
N SER A 96 21.94 21.47 14.50
CA SER A 96 21.24 21.22 13.23
C SER A 96 21.54 19.83 12.65
N HIS A 97 22.75 19.32 12.87
CA HIS A 97 23.16 17.97 12.43
C HIS A 97 22.46 16.87 13.24
N VAL A 98 22.24 17.09 14.53
CA VAL A 98 21.52 16.15 15.41
C VAL A 98 20.08 15.98 14.98
N GLU A 99 19.38 17.08 14.68
CA GLU A 99 17.99 17.02 14.19
C GLU A 99 17.91 16.25 12.87
N HIS A 100 18.81 16.56 11.93
CA HIS A 100 18.91 15.87 10.64
C HIS A 100 19.26 14.38 10.78
N TRP A 101 20.07 14.01 11.76
CA TRP A 101 20.41 12.62 12.02
C TRP A 101 19.22 11.80 12.55
N PHE A 102 18.45 12.33 13.50
CA PHE A 102 17.22 11.67 13.99
C PHE A 102 16.19 11.45 12.89
N LYS A 103 16.08 12.44 12.03
CA LYS A 103 15.30 12.46 10.81
C LYS A 103 15.64 11.30 9.86
N VAL A 104 16.93 11.06 9.61
CA VAL A 104 17.43 9.91 8.83
C VAL A 104 17.15 8.58 9.55
N LEU A 105 17.39 8.50 10.86
CA LEU A 105 17.11 7.29 11.63
C LEU A 105 15.63 6.88 11.60
N ARG A 106 14.72 7.85 11.59
CA ARG A 106 13.29 7.56 11.43
C ARG A 106 13.01 6.94 10.06
N ALA A 107 13.56 7.49 8.99
CA ALA A 107 13.39 6.91 7.65
C ALA A 107 13.91 5.47 7.59
N VAL A 108 15.07 5.20 8.20
CA VAL A 108 15.60 3.83 8.37
C VAL A 108 14.60 2.94 9.11
N PHE A 109 14.07 3.39 10.24
CA PHE A 109 13.11 2.62 11.04
C PHE A 109 11.85 2.30 10.23
N LEU A 110 11.27 3.28 9.53
CA LEU A 110 10.09 3.09 8.69
C LEU A 110 10.36 2.15 7.50
N LEU A 111 11.53 2.26 6.87
CA LEU A 111 11.96 1.36 5.81
C LEU A 111 12.15 -0.07 6.31
N LEU A 112 12.69 -0.26 7.53
CA LEU A 112 12.79 -1.57 8.16
C LEU A 112 11.41 -2.19 8.40
N LEU A 113 10.46 -1.40 8.91
CA LEU A 113 9.07 -1.86 9.06
C LEU A 113 8.46 -2.24 7.70
N MET A 114 8.67 -1.42 6.67
CA MET A 114 8.19 -1.71 5.32
C MET A 114 8.84 -2.97 4.74
N GLU A 115 10.15 -3.17 4.92
CA GLU A 115 10.88 -4.37 4.52
C GLU A 115 10.29 -5.63 5.17
N ILE A 116 10.10 -5.61 6.49
CA ILE A 116 9.49 -6.72 7.24
C ILE A 116 8.06 -7.02 6.72
N HIS A 117 7.28 -5.98 6.41
CA HIS A 117 5.95 -6.15 5.83
C HIS A 117 5.99 -6.82 4.45
N VAL A 118 6.80 -6.29 3.53
CA VAL A 118 6.85 -6.75 2.13
C VAL A 118 7.47 -8.15 2.05
N LEU A 119 8.52 -8.43 2.83
CA LEU A 119 9.15 -9.75 2.90
C LEU A 119 8.17 -10.82 3.36
N ARG A 120 7.37 -10.54 4.41
CA ARG A 120 6.31 -11.45 4.83
C ARG A 120 5.30 -11.69 3.73
N ARG A 121 4.87 -10.65 2.99
CA ARG A 121 3.93 -10.82 1.88
C ARG A 121 4.50 -11.60 0.71
N LEU A 122 5.81 -11.52 0.48
CA LEU A 122 6.51 -12.34 -0.50
C LEU A 122 6.46 -13.82 -0.08
N ILE A 123 6.82 -14.11 1.17
CA ILE A 123 6.76 -15.47 1.75
C ILE A 123 5.34 -16.02 1.65
N GLU A 124 4.32 -15.27 2.09
CA GLU A 124 2.92 -15.69 1.98
C GLU A 124 2.50 -15.93 0.53
N SER A 125 3.03 -15.17 -0.43
CA SER A 125 2.74 -15.35 -1.85
C SER A 125 3.30 -16.63 -2.45
N PHE A 126 4.44 -17.10 -1.97
CA PHE A 126 5.00 -18.37 -2.43
C PHE A 126 4.42 -19.58 -1.71
N TYR A 127 4.18 -19.48 -0.39
CA TYR A 127 3.88 -20.64 0.43
C TYR A 127 2.40 -20.77 0.84
N VAL A 128 1.66 -19.66 0.93
CA VAL A 128 0.27 -19.65 1.43
C VAL A 128 -0.74 -19.46 0.31
N PHE A 129 -0.48 -18.56 -0.64
CA PHE A 129 -1.43 -18.26 -1.70
C PHE A 129 -1.41 -19.30 -2.84
N LYS A 130 -2.51 -20.05 -2.96
CA LYS A 130 -2.77 -20.96 -4.07
C LYS A 130 -3.63 -20.29 -5.13
N TYR A 131 -2.99 -19.82 -6.20
CA TYR A 131 -3.68 -19.22 -7.34
C TYR A 131 -4.14 -20.31 -8.33
N SER A 132 -5.40 -20.23 -8.78
CA SER A 132 -5.87 -21.08 -9.87
C SER A 132 -5.15 -20.71 -11.18
N PRO A 133 -4.74 -21.69 -12.02
CA PRO A 133 -4.09 -21.44 -13.31
C PRO A 133 -4.91 -20.56 -14.26
N CYS A 134 -6.24 -20.59 -14.13
CA CYS A 134 -7.16 -19.79 -14.94
C CYS A 134 -7.37 -18.38 -14.39
N ALA A 135 -6.88 -18.07 -13.19
CA ALA A 135 -7.10 -16.78 -12.56
C ALA A 135 -6.22 -15.71 -13.22
N ARG A 136 -6.86 -14.63 -13.68
CA ARG A 136 -6.22 -13.53 -14.41
C ARG A 136 -6.39 -12.21 -13.66
N MET A 137 -5.51 -11.25 -13.91
CA MET A 137 -5.67 -9.84 -13.55
C MET A 137 -5.40 -8.97 -14.77
N SER A 138 -6.00 -7.79 -14.83
CA SER A 138 -5.71 -6.84 -15.91
C SER A 138 -4.24 -6.39 -15.89
N ILE A 139 -3.70 -6.04 -17.07
CA ILE A 139 -2.33 -5.53 -17.17
C ILE A 139 -2.15 -4.14 -16.54
N LEU A 140 -3.17 -3.27 -16.58
CA LEU A 140 -3.12 -1.99 -15.88
C LEU A 140 -3.14 -2.19 -14.35
N GLY A 141 -3.91 -3.16 -13.85
CA GLY A 141 -3.89 -3.56 -12.45
C GLY A 141 -2.53 -4.14 -12.03
N TYR A 142 -1.80 -4.74 -12.97
CA TYR A 142 -0.42 -5.19 -12.75
C TYR A 142 0.54 -4.01 -12.62
N PHE A 143 0.53 -3.06 -13.55
CA PHE A 143 1.36 -1.85 -13.45
C PHE A 143 1.02 -0.97 -12.25
N THR A 144 -0.27 -0.86 -11.89
CA THR A 144 -0.72 -0.15 -10.68
C THR A 144 -0.14 -0.81 -9.42
N GLY A 145 -0.08 -2.14 -9.39
CA GLY A 145 0.56 -2.90 -8.31
C GLY A 145 2.06 -2.59 -8.22
N LEU A 146 2.77 -2.64 -9.34
CA LEU A 146 4.21 -2.30 -9.38
C LEU A 146 4.48 -0.86 -8.95
N PHE A 147 3.68 0.09 -9.44
CA PHE A 147 3.75 1.50 -9.03
C PHE A 147 3.64 1.64 -7.52
N PHE A 148 2.68 0.97 -6.89
CA PHE A 148 2.50 1.02 -5.44
C PHE A 148 3.76 0.57 -4.67
N TYR A 149 4.37 -0.57 -5.04
CA TYR A 149 5.56 -1.08 -4.35
C TYR A 149 6.83 -0.27 -4.64
N ALA A 150 6.85 0.54 -5.70
CA ALA A 150 7.91 1.51 -5.93
C ALA A 150 7.69 2.82 -5.13
N ALA A 151 6.46 3.35 -5.16
CA ALA A 151 6.11 4.64 -4.57
C ALA A 151 5.95 4.61 -3.05
N ALA A 152 5.48 3.51 -2.46
CA ALA A 152 5.24 3.42 -1.02
C ALA A 152 6.54 3.51 -0.20
N PRO A 153 7.61 2.74 -0.49
CA PRO A 153 8.89 2.89 0.20
C PRO A 153 9.49 4.28 0.00
N LEU A 154 9.38 4.83 -1.21
CA LEU A 154 9.89 6.15 -1.53
C LEU A 154 9.17 7.24 -0.72
N SER A 155 7.86 7.10 -0.51
CA SER A 155 7.05 8.02 0.31
C SER A 155 7.51 8.06 1.77
N LEU A 156 8.11 6.99 2.29
CA LEU A 156 8.67 6.93 3.65
C LEU A 156 10.03 7.65 3.77
N CYS A 157 10.68 7.93 2.65
CA CYS A 157 11.98 8.61 2.57
C CYS A 157 11.88 10.08 2.18
N ILE A 158 10.74 10.50 1.63
CA ILE A 158 10.58 11.76 0.88
C ILE A 158 10.41 12.98 1.79
N ASP A 159 9.73 12.85 2.92
CA ASP A 159 9.55 13.96 3.84
C ASP A 159 10.05 13.64 5.24
N ILE A 160 10.84 14.56 5.73
CA ILE A 160 11.66 14.39 6.91
C ILE A 160 11.27 15.48 7.92
N ALA A 161 9.98 15.50 8.28
CA ALA A 161 9.41 16.46 9.24
C ALA A 161 9.82 16.09 10.69
N SER A 162 10.52 16.92 11.42
CA SER A 162 10.83 16.69 12.84
C SER A 162 9.66 17.17 13.68
N GLU A 163 8.99 16.27 14.41
CA GLU A 163 8.34 16.60 15.69
C GLU A 163 7.80 15.32 16.37
N MET A 164 7.94 15.28 17.70
CA MET A 164 7.46 14.24 18.65
C MET A 164 8.01 12.81 18.43
N LEU A 165 9.32 12.69 18.61
CA LEU A 165 10.16 11.54 18.22
C LEU A 165 9.92 10.23 19.00
N GLY A 166 9.55 10.25 20.28
CA GLY A 166 9.52 9.02 21.09
C GLY A 166 8.20 8.27 21.05
N TRP A 167 7.12 8.95 21.47
CA TRP A 167 5.84 8.30 21.73
C TRP A 167 5.11 7.90 20.45
N CYS A 168 5.16 8.72 19.40
CA CYS A 168 4.52 8.40 18.12
C CYS A 168 5.16 7.17 17.45
N GLN A 169 6.47 7.00 17.53
CA GLN A 169 7.15 5.80 17.00
C GLN A 169 6.80 4.54 17.78
N LEU A 170 6.73 4.62 19.11
CA LEU A 170 6.32 3.50 19.95
C LEU A 170 4.87 3.11 19.70
N ILE A 171 3.96 4.09 19.69
CA ILE A 171 2.55 3.88 19.42
C ILE A 171 2.37 3.33 18.00
N GLY A 172 2.93 4.00 16.99
CA GLY A 172 2.87 3.56 15.60
C GLY A 172 3.48 2.18 15.38
N GLY A 173 4.61 1.89 16.03
CA GLY A 173 5.23 0.56 16.05
C GLY A 173 4.35 -0.50 16.69
N ALA A 174 3.66 -0.19 17.79
CA ALA A 174 2.72 -1.11 18.43
C ALA A 174 1.51 -1.42 17.52
N PHE A 175 0.92 -0.40 16.90
CA PHE A 175 -0.15 -0.57 15.90
C PHE A 175 0.34 -1.38 14.69
N PHE A 176 1.55 -1.09 14.21
CA PHE A 176 2.18 -1.83 13.12
C PHE A 176 2.34 -3.31 13.48
N LEU A 177 2.90 -3.62 14.65
CA LEU A 177 3.12 -4.99 15.13
C LEU A 177 1.80 -5.74 15.31
N TRP A 178 0.78 -5.09 15.86
CA TRP A 178 -0.56 -5.66 15.99
C TRP A 178 -1.16 -6.02 14.63
N GLY A 179 -1.12 -5.08 13.68
CA GLY A 179 -1.58 -5.28 12.31
C GLY A 179 -0.78 -6.37 11.60
N TRP A 180 0.53 -6.40 11.83
CA TRP A 180 1.42 -7.43 11.29
C TRP A 180 1.05 -8.82 11.84
N LEU A 181 0.84 -8.99 13.14
CA LEU A 181 0.41 -10.29 13.69
C LEU A 181 -0.91 -10.78 13.08
N HIS A 182 -1.86 -9.87 12.86
CA HIS A 182 -3.20 -10.19 12.36
C HIS A 182 -3.40 -10.05 10.83
N GLN A 183 -2.30 -9.90 10.08
CA GLN A 183 -2.23 -9.51 8.65
C GLN A 183 -3.19 -10.24 7.68
N ARG A 184 -3.67 -11.43 8.04
CA ARG A 184 -4.61 -12.24 7.21
C ARG A 184 -5.99 -11.60 7.05
N ARG A 185 -6.30 -10.52 7.77
CA ARG A 185 -7.55 -9.74 7.67
C ARG A 185 -7.26 -8.38 7.02
N CYS A 186 -8.16 -7.89 6.17
CA CYS A 186 -8.00 -6.60 5.49
C CYS A 186 -7.80 -5.42 6.47
N HIS A 187 -8.44 -5.43 7.64
CA HIS A 187 -8.19 -4.41 8.68
C HIS A 187 -6.82 -4.39 9.25
N ALA A 188 -6.25 -5.56 9.41
CA ALA A 188 -4.93 -5.66 10.01
C ALA A 188 -3.93 -4.96 9.10
N ILE A 189 -4.17 -4.98 7.79
CA ILE A 189 -3.43 -4.19 6.80
C ILE A 189 -3.68 -2.70 7.00
N LEU A 190 -4.94 -2.25 7.18
CA LEU A 190 -5.25 -0.84 7.46
C LEU A 190 -4.57 -0.35 8.75
N VAL A 191 -4.63 -1.15 9.81
CA VAL A 191 -3.99 -0.89 11.11
C VAL A 191 -2.47 -0.85 10.97
N LEU A 192 -1.89 -1.69 10.12
CA LEU A 192 -0.46 -1.69 9.84
C LEU A 192 -0.01 -0.38 9.16
N TYR A 193 -0.72 0.07 8.13
CA TYR A 193 -0.41 1.34 7.46
C TYR A 193 -0.74 2.57 8.31
N MET A 194 -1.76 2.48 9.18
CA MET A 194 -2.00 3.49 10.22
C MET A 194 -0.82 3.55 11.20
N GLY A 195 -0.26 2.41 11.58
CA GLY A 195 0.96 2.34 12.39
C GLY A 195 2.15 3.03 11.73
N LEU A 196 2.35 2.85 10.42
CA LEU A 196 3.38 3.58 9.65
C LEU A 196 3.15 5.10 9.64
N LEU A 197 1.89 5.53 9.47
CA LEU A 197 1.50 6.94 9.50
C LEU A 197 1.76 7.59 10.86
N ILE A 198 1.43 6.89 11.94
CA ILE A 198 1.69 7.39 13.30
C ILE A 198 3.19 7.37 13.58
N ALA A 199 3.90 6.30 13.19
CA ALA A 199 5.35 6.18 13.39
C ALA A 199 6.16 7.22 12.60
N SER A 200 5.62 7.75 11.49
CA SER A 200 6.23 8.86 10.76
C SER A 200 6.06 10.22 11.43
N GLY A 201 5.15 10.32 12.41
CA GLY A 201 4.78 11.57 13.09
C GLY A 201 3.44 12.15 12.61
N GLY A 202 2.82 11.60 11.55
CA GLY A 202 1.46 11.96 11.14
C GLY A 202 1.29 13.34 10.51
N ILE A 203 2.37 14.05 10.19
CA ILE A 203 2.32 15.41 9.62
C ILE A 203 2.51 15.39 8.09
N ASP A 204 3.24 14.41 7.56
CA ASP A 204 3.56 14.35 6.13
C ASP A 204 2.34 13.98 5.27
N VAL A 205 1.96 14.92 4.41
CA VAL A 205 0.90 14.79 3.41
C VAL A 205 1.11 13.57 2.50
N THR A 206 2.35 13.25 2.15
CA THR A 206 2.71 12.11 1.28
C THR A 206 2.32 10.79 1.94
N ILE A 207 2.52 10.66 3.25
CA ILE A 207 2.19 9.44 4.01
C ILE A 207 0.68 9.36 4.24
N TRP A 208 0.00 10.50 4.43
CA TRP A 208 -1.47 10.56 4.41
C TRP A 208 -2.06 10.14 3.07
N LEU A 209 -1.47 10.57 1.95
CA LEU A 209 -1.88 10.15 0.62
C LEU A 209 -1.68 8.64 0.40
N LEU A 210 -0.52 8.10 0.81
CA LEU A 210 -0.27 6.65 0.82
C LEU A 210 -1.33 5.91 1.64
N PHE A 211 -1.59 6.36 2.87
CA PHE A 211 -2.60 5.76 3.75
C PHE A 211 -4.00 5.81 3.13
N GLY A 212 -4.41 6.96 2.61
CA GLY A 212 -5.70 7.16 1.95
C GLY A 212 -5.87 6.25 0.73
N PHE A 213 -4.82 6.09 -0.08
CA PHE A 213 -4.83 5.13 -1.20
C PHE A 213 -5.03 3.69 -0.71
N VAL A 214 -4.29 3.25 0.33
CA VAL A 214 -4.43 1.90 0.89
C VAL A 214 -5.85 1.66 1.43
N VAL A 215 -6.40 2.64 2.17
CA VAL A 215 -7.77 2.60 2.69
C VAL A 215 -8.78 2.46 1.55
N GLY A 216 -8.71 3.33 0.55
CA GLY A 216 -9.60 3.27 -0.61
C GLY A 216 -9.50 1.93 -1.34
N ASN A 217 -8.29 1.43 -1.55
CA ASN A 217 -8.05 0.26 -2.38
C ASN A 217 -8.57 -1.01 -1.70
N LEU A 218 -8.29 -1.15 -0.40
CA LEU A 218 -8.83 -2.26 0.39
C LEU A 218 -10.34 -2.16 0.54
N THR A 219 -10.88 -0.93 0.67
CA THR A 219 -12.33 -0.72 0.80
C THR A 219 -13.07 -1.20 -0.45
N MET A 220 -12.63 -0.74 -1.62
CA MET A 220 -13.22 -1.15 -2.90
C MET A 220 -13.04 -2.65 -3.15
N ALA A 221 -11.83 -3.18 -2.95
CA ALA A 221 -11.53 -4.59 -3.20
C ALA A 221 -12.34 -5.53 -2.30
N ALA A 222 -12.47 -5.21 -1.01
CA ALA A 222 -13.25 -6.01 -0.07
C ALA A 222 -14.75 -5.90 -0.34
N GLY A 223 -15.26 -4.71 -0.67
CA GLY A 223 -16.65 -4.50 -1.07
C GLY A 223 -17.05 -5.32 -2.30
N GLU A 224 -16.23 -5.29 -3.36
CA GLU A 224 -16.47 -6.11 -4.57
C GLU A 224 -16.39 -7.61 -4.28
N THR A 225 -15.41 -8.03 -3.48
CA THR A 225 -15.26 -9.43 -3.09
C THR A 225 -16.48 -9.91 -2.28
N HIS A 226 -16.94 -9.11 -1.34
CA HIS A 226 -18.10 -9.42 -0.52
C HIS A 226 -19.39 -9.49 -1.36
N ARG A 227 -19.61 -8.53 -2.26
CA ARG A 227 -20.71 -8.57 -3.25
C ARG A 227 -20.66 -9.80 -4.15
N TRP A 228 -19.47 -10.24 -4.55
CA TRP A 228 -19.32 -11.46 -5.33
C TRP A 228 -19.72 -12.69 -4.52
N TYR A 229 -19.33 -12.78 -3.24
CA TYR A 229 -19.70 -13.90 -2.37
C TYR A 229 -21.21 -13.99 -2.16
N LEU A 230 -21.88 -12.87 -1.86
CA LEU A 230 -23.34 -12.80 -1.70
C LEU A 230 -24.10 -13.25 -2.96
N ARG A 231 -23.60 -12.88 -4.15
CA ARG A 231 -24.22 -13.29 -5.43
C ARG A 231 -23.96 -14.74 -5.80
N LYS A 232 -22.82 -15.31 -5.39
CA LYS A 232 -22.38 -16.64 -5.82
C LYS A 232 -22.90 -17.77 -4.93
N PHE A 233 -23.06 -17.53 -3.64
CA PHE A 233 -23.42 -18.55 -2.67
C PHE A 233 -24.71 -18.18 -1.95
N GLU A 234 -25.76 -18.97 -2.16
CA GLU A 234 -27.07 -18.79 -1.51
C GLU A 234 -26.98 -18.88 0.02
N ASN A 235 -26.12 -19.76 0.54
CA ASN A 235 -25.92 -19.95 1.99
C ASN A 235 -24.81 -19.07 2.59
N TYR A 236 -24.42 -17.97 1.95
CA TYR A 236 -23.41 -17.08 2.51
C TYR A 236 -23.96 -16.35 3.75
N PRO A 237 -23.27 -16.36 4.92
CA PRO A 237 -23.80 -15.76 6.13
C PRO A 237 -24.03 -14.25 5.99
N ALA A 238 -25.28 -13.80 6.18
CA ALA A 238 -25.67 -12.39 6.06
C ALA A 238 -25.05 -11.48 7.14
N ASN A 239 -24.60 -12.05 8.25
CA ASN A 239 -23.97 -11.31 9.35
C ASN A 239 -22.47 -11.06 9.15
N ARG A 240 -21.87 -11.53 8.05
CA ARG A 240 -20.47 -11.24 7.73
C ARG A 240 -20.32 -9.85 7.14
N SER A 241 -19.43 -9.07 7.73
CA SER A 241 -18.97 -7.79 7.19
C SER A 241 -17.88 -7.99 6.12
N ALA A 242 -17.78 -7.08 5.16
CA ALA A 242 -16.77 -7.09 4.09
C ALA A 242 -15.37 -6.83 4.65
N ILE A 243 -15.29 -5.88 5.56
CA ILE A 243 -14.12 -5.50 6.32
C ILE A 243 -14.57 -5.53 7.78
N PHE A 244 -14.99 -4.40 8.40
CA PHE A 244 -15.06 -4.16 9.86
C PHE A 244 -16.21 -4.95 10.45
N PRO A 245 -15.92 -5.89 11.39
CA PRO A 245 -16.98 -6.62 12.06
C PRO A 245 -18.03 -5.64 12.59
N TYR A 246 -19.30 -5.90 12.29
CA TYR A 246 -20.46 -5.10 12.72
C TYR A 246 -20.58 -3.69 12.14
N VAL A 247 -19.70 -3.27 11.21
CA VAL A 247 -19.74 -1.92 10.61
C VAL A 247 -19.80 -1.96 9.08
N TYR A 248 -18.84 -2.62 8.43
CA TYR A 248 -18.74 -2.63 6.96
C TYR A 248 -18.17 -3.93 6.45
#